data_AF-A0A238L8D7-F1
#
_entry.id   AF-A0A238L8D7-F1
#
_cell.length_a   1.000
_cell.length_b   1.000
_cell.length_c   1.000
_cell.angle_alpha   90.00
_cell.angle_beta   90.00
_cell.angle_gamma   90.00
#
_symmetry.space_group_name_H-M   'P 1'
#
loop_
_entity.id
_entity.type
_entity.pdbx_description
1 polymer ?
#
loop_
_entity_poly.entity_id
_entity_poly.type
_entity_poly.pdbx_seq_one_letter_code
_entity_poly.pdbx_strand_id
1 'polypeptide(L)' 'MDISPLLTVADFCRAVGISRSTWHKLKRQGATPAVVTIGGIQRIRKEAAEAWLAENETRGSTIH' A
#
# COMPACT_ATOMS: atom_id res chain seq x y z
N MET A 1 14.59 19.42 -3.95
CA MET A 1 14.10 18.04 -4.09
C MET A 1 12.93 17.93 -3.14
N ASP A 2 11.71 18.06 -3.64
CA ASP A 2 10.51 17.92 -2.81
C ASP A 2 10.41 16.47 -2.36
N ILE A 3 10.68 16.23 -1.08
CA ILE A 3 10.48 14.92 -0.48
C ILE A 3 9.02 14.87 -0.06
N SER A 4 8.15 14.46 -0.99
CA SER A 4 6.77 14.11 -0.63
C SER A 4 6.80 13.11 0.54
N PRO A 5 6.03 13.35 1.62
CA PRO A 5 6.13 12.52 2.82
C PRO A 5 5.74 11.08 2.50
N LEU A 6 6.63 10.15 2.83
CA LEU A 6 6.37 8.72 2.68
C LEU A 6 5.31 8.28 3.70
N LEU A 7 4.32 7.52 3.23
CA LEU A 7 3.27 6.97 4.08
C LEU A 7 3.83 5.87 4.98
N THR A 8 3.38 5.83 6.23
CA THR A 8 3.57 4.63 7.05
C THR A 8 2.56 3.55 6.64
N VAL A 9 2.83 2.30 7.00
CA VAL A 9 1.85 1.21 6.84
C VAL A 9 0.54 1.55 7.57
N ALA A 10 0.62 2.22 8.72
CA ALA A 10 -0.55 2.59 9.49
C ALA A 10 -1.40 3.65 8.76
N ASP A 11 -0.76 4.65 8.16
CA ASP A 11 -1.46 5.72 7.44
C ASP A 11 -2.05 5.19 6.14
N PHE A 12 -1.32 4.32 5.42
CA PHE A 12 -1.87 3.61 4.28
C PHE A 12 -3.12 2.81 4.65
N CYS A 13 -3.04 1.98 5.70
CA CYS A 13 -4.18 1.18 6.16
C CYS A 13 -5.41 2.04 6.47
N ARG A 14 -5.21 3.19 7.14
CA ARG A 14 -6.29 4.15 7.42
C ARG A 14 -6.86 4.76 6.14
N ALA A 15 -6.00 5.17 5.22
CA ALA A 15 -6.39 5.82 3.98
C ALA A 15 -7.23 4.91 3.07
N VAL A 16 -6.85 3.63 2.94
CA VAL A 16 -7.57 2.66 2.10
C VAL A 16 -8.68 1.89 2.85
N GLY A 17 -8.88 2.16 4.14
CA GLY A 17 -9.93 1.53 4.93
C GLY A 17 -9.70 0.04 5.25
N ILE A 18 -8.45 -0.42 5.35
CA ILE A 18 -8.13 -1.81 5.73
C ILE A 18 -7.47 -1.89 7.11
N SER A 19 -7.59 -3.04 7.75
CA SER A 19 -6.89 -3.32 9.02
C SER A 19 -5.42 -3.66 8.78
N ARG A 20 -4.59 -3.52 9.83
CA ARG A 20 -3.19 -3.98 9.79
C ARG A 20 -3.08 -5.50 9.57
N SER A 21 -4.02 -6.29 10.09
CA SER A 21 -4.02 -7.74 9.87
C SER A 21 -4.27 -8.08 8.40
N THR A 22 -5.19 -7.36 7.73
CA THR A 22 -5.39 -7.46 6.28
C THR A 22 -4.11 -7.09 5.52
N TRP A 23 -3.44 -6.00 5.90
CA TRP A 23 -2.14 -5.65 5.32
C TRP A 23 -1.11 -6.78 5.44
N HIS A 24 -0.95 -7.37 6.63
CA HIS A 24 0.00 -8.48 6.81
C HIS A 24 -0.38 -9.71 5.98
N LYS A 25 -1.67 -9.99 5.81
CA LYS A 25 -2.15 -11.04 4.91
C LYS A 25 -1.76 -10.76 3.45
N LEU A 26 -2.05 -9.56 2.96
CA LEU A 26 -1.68 -9.13 1.60
C LEU A 26 -0.16 -9.18 1.40
N LYS A 27 0.62 -8.74 2.39
CA LYS A 27 2.09 -8.74 2.32
C LYS A 27 2.64 -10.16 2.16
N ARG A 28 2.10 -11.14 2.90
CA ARG A 28 2.48 -12.56 2.74
C ARG A 28 2.13 -13.11 1.37
N GLN A 29 1.11 -12.55 0.73
CA GLN A 29 0.65 -12.92 -0.62
C GLN A 29 1.37 -12.15 -1.73
N GLY A 30 2.29 -11.22 -1.38
CA GLY A 30 2.92 -10.32 -2.36
C GLY A 30 1.95 -9.29 -2.96
N ALA A 31 0.77 -9.10 -2.37
CA ALA A 31 -0.32 -8.29 -2.91
C ALA A 31 -0.43 -6.90 -2.25
N THR A 32 0.71 -6.28 -1.94
CA THR A 32 0.81 -4.92 -1.35
C THR A 32 1.52 -3.96 -2.30
N PRO A 33 1.31 -2.64 -2.17
CA PRO A 33 2.13 -1.66 -2.88
C PRO A 33 3.61 -1.82 -2.56
N ALA A 34 4.46 -1.31 -3.46
CA ALA A 34 5.90 -1.29 -3.25
C ALA A 34 6.26 -0.53 -1.96
N VAL A 35 7.03 -1.19 -1.10
CA VAL A 35 7.47 -0.67 0.19
C VAL A 35 8.98 -0.47 0.17
N VAL A 36 9.44 0.66 0.73
CA VAL A 36 10.85 0.91 0.99
C VAL A 36 11.11 0.77 2.49
N THR A 37 12.26 0.22 2.87
CA THR A 37 12.67 0.08 4.26
C THR A 37 13.78 1.07 4.55
N ILE A 38 13.55 1.97 5.50
CA ILE A 38 14.51 3.01 5.90
C ILE A 38 14.75 2.86 7.41
N GLY A 39 15.98 2.53 7.81
CA GLY A 39 16.30 2.31 9.23
C GLY A 39 15.46 1.22 9.91
N GLY A 40 15.06 0.18 9.16
CA GLY A 40 14.19 -0.90 9.65
C GLY A 40 12.70 -0.56 9.66
N ILE A 41 12.31 0.67 9.28
CA ILE A 41 10.91 1.09 9.25
C ILE A 41 10.39 1.05 7.82
N GLN A 42 9.22 0.43 7.62
CA GLN A 42 8.56 0.40 6.32
C GLN A 42 7.88 1.73 5.99
N ARG A 43 8.04 2.13 4.74
CA ARG A 43 7.49 3.33 4.14
C ARG A 43 6.94 3.03 2.76
N ILE A 44 5.89 3.74 2.37
CA ILE A 44 5.18 3.55 1.12
C ILE A 44 5.22 4.89 0.39
N ARG A 45 5.70 4.87 -0.85
CA ARG A 45 5.61 6.03 -1.73
C ARG A 45 4.16 6.27 -2.11
N LYS A 46 3.74 7.53 -2.17
CA LYS A 46 2.35 7.87 -2.52
C LYS A 46 1.99 7.29 -3.89
N GLU A 47 2.90 7.42 -4.85
CA GLU A 47 2.73 6.93 -6.22
C GLU A 47 2.59 5.40 -6.26
N ALA A 48 3.31 4.68 -5.38
CA ALA A 48 3.19 3.22 -5.28
C ALA A 48 1.86 2.79 -4.64
N ALA A 49 1.35 3.55 -3.66
CA ALA A 49 0.04 3.30 -3.08
C ALA A 49 -1.08 3.53 -4.10
N GLU A 50 -1.00 4.61 -4.88
CA GLU A 50 -1.96 4.95 -5.94
C GLU A 50 -1.96 3.91 -7.08
N ALA A 51 -0.77 3.52 -7.56
CA ALA A 51 -0.65 2.49 -8.59
C ALA A 51 -1.27 1.16 -8.15
N TRP A 52 -0.97 0.74 -6.91
CA TRP A 52 -1.57 -0.47 -6.35
C TRP A 52 -3.10 -0.36 -6.25
N LEU A 53 -3.64 0.80 -5.89
CA LEU A 53 -5.09 0.99 -5.80
C LEU A 53 -5.76 0.84 -7.16
N ALA A 54 -5.20 1.46 -8.21
CA ALA A 54 -5.69 1.34 -9.59
C ALA A 54 -5.64 -0.11 -10.11
N GLU A 55 -4.57 -0.84 -9.80
CA GLU A 55 -4.46 -2.28 -10.11
C GLU A 55 -5.53 -3.11 -9.38
N ASN A 56 -5.81 -2.77 -8.11
CA ASN A 56 -6.81 -3.45 -7.28
C ASN A 56 -8.24 -3.17 -7.77
N GLU A 57 -8.53 -1.95 -8.22
CA GLU A 57 -9.80 -1.58 -8.85
C GLU A 57 -10.03 -2.38 -10.13
N THR A 58 -9.00 -2.51 -10.97
CA THR A 58 -9.07 -3.30 -12.21
C THR A 58 -9.31 -4.80 -11.93
N ARG A 59 -8.63 -5.35 -10.92
CA ARG A 59 -8.83 -6.75 -10.48
C ARG A 59 -10.22 -6.98 -9.86
N GLY A 60 -10.72 -6.02 -9.09
CA GLY A 60 -12.05 -6.08 -8.47
C GLY A 60 -13.20 -5.82 -9.45
N SER A 61 -12.95 -5.05 -10.52
CA SER A 61 -13.92 -4.74 -11.57
C SER A 61 -14.11 -5.90 -12.57
N THR A 62 -13.42 -7.02 -12.40
CA THR A 62 -13.79 -8.29 -13.05
C THR A 62 -14.91 -8.94 -12.23
N ILE A 63 -16.09 -8.31 -12.22
CA ILE A 63 -17.34 -8.97 -11.84
C ILE A 63 -18.02 -9.36 -13.16
N HIS A 64 -18.15 -10.67 -13.33
CA HIS A 64 -18.92 -11.31 -14.40
C HIS A 64 -20.42 -11.12 -14.15
#